data_AF-A0AAJ3MDM4-F1
#
_entry.id   AF-A0AAJ3MDM4-F1
#
_cell.length_a   1.000
_cell.length_b   1.000
_cell.length_c   1.000
_cell.angle_alpha   90.00
_cell.angle_beta   90.00
_cell.angle_gamma   90.00
#
_symmetry.space_group_name_H-M   'P 1'
#
loop_
_entity.id
_entity.type
_entity.pdbx_description
1 polymer ?
#
loop_
_entity_poly.entity_id
_entity_poly.type
_entity_poly.pdbx_seq_one_letter_code
_entity_poly.pdbx_strand_id
1 'polypeptide(L)'
;MQKQCQCGKPMGLELRKVIYAGKVEILHVPVFSCSSCFSSEVLQHVTKDIKALLQSLGSKPTARRISFARNNELAEIIRKLVLEEADNPNVDWQSALEERMELRINLLLDLYRYARSLGDEDWMNDVEKKLVQLSGFTSESVFTNTKN
;
A
#
# COMPACT_ATOMS: atom_id res chain seq x y z
N MET A 1 -11.94 -6.04 -13.60
CA MET A 1 -11.19 -5.63 -14.80
C MET A 1 -9.78 -5.21 -14.33
N GLN A 2 -8.83 -4.84 -15.21
CA GLN A 2 -7.46 -4.44 -14.78
C GLN A 2 -7.16 -3.01 -15.22
N LYS A 3 -6.37 -2.26 -14.44
CA LYS A 3 -5.93 -0.91 -14.82
C LYS A 3 -5.23 -0.95 -16.19
N GLN A 4 -5.61 -0.05 -17.09
CA GLN A 4 -5.00 0.06 -18.41
C GLN A 4 -3.88 1.10 -18.43
N CYS A 5 -2.77 0.74 -19.07
CA CYS A 5 -1.70 1.65 -19.40
C CYS A 5 -2.10 2.59 -20.55
N GLN A 6 -1.44 3.74 -20.67
CA GLN A 6 -1.55 4.64 -21.83
C GLN A 6 -1.22 3.97 -23.17
N CYS A 7 -0.44 2.88 -23.17
CA CYS A 7 -0.18 2.09 -24.38
C CYS A 7 -1.28 1.05 -24.70
N GLY A 8 -2.39 1.05 -23.97
CA GLY A 8 -3.54 0.16 -24.18
C GLY A 8 -3.40 -1.26 -23.61
N LYS A 9 -2.27 -1.59 -22.98
CA LYS A 9 -2.03 -2.90 -22.34
C LYS A 9 -2.38 -2.87 -20.85
N PRO A 10 -2.76 -4.01 -20.24
CA PRO A 10 -3.02 -4.06 -18.80
C PRO A 10 -1.74 -3.78 -18.00
N MET A 11 -1.92 -3.22 -16.81
CA MET A 11 -0.87 -3.05 -15.82
C MET A 11 -1.05 -4.05 -14.68
N GLY A 12 0.05 -4.67 -14.26
CA GLY A 12 0.09 -5.51 -13.06
C GLY A 12 0.40 -4.68 -11.83
N LEU A 13 -0.13 -5.06 -10.68
CA LEU A 13 0.24 -4.50 -9.39
C LEU A 13 1.47 -5.26 -8.87
N GLU A 14 2.54 -4.53 -8.55
CA GLU A 14 3.79 -5.11 -8.06
C GLU A 14 4.44 -4.21 -6.99
N LEU A 15 5.49 -4.71 -6.35
CA LEU A 15 6.27 -3.96 -5.38
C LEU A 15 7.60 -3.51 -5.97
N ARG A 16 7.89 -2.21 -5.89
CA ARG A 16 9.17 -1.66 -6.32
C ARG A 16 9.96 -0.97 -5.22
N LYS A 17 11.24 -0.81 -5.51
CA LYS A 17 12.16 0.05 -4.76
C LYS A 17 12.14 1.46 -5.35
N VAL A 18 11.97 2.45 -4.49
CA VAL A 18 12.13 3.88 -4.81
C VAL A 18 13.43 4.37 -4.20
N ILE A 19 14.27 5.03 -5.00
CA ILE A 19 15.55 5.61 -4.53
C ILE A 19 15.35 7.11 -4.34
N TYR A 20 15.57 7.60 -3.11
CA TYR A 20 15.47 9.01 -2.76
C TYR A 20 16.85 9.60 -2.45
N ALA A 21 17.16 10.74 -3.10
CA ALA A 21 18.41 11.48 -2.97
C ALA A 21 19.68 10.63 -3.16
N GLY A 22 19.59 9.51 -3.90
CA GLY A 22 20.69 8.54 -4.09
C GLY A 22 21.15 7.83 -2.82
N LYS A 23 20.44 7.99 -1.69
CA LYS A 23 20.89 7.53 -0.37
C LYS A 23 19.89 6.63 0.33
N VAL A 24 18.59 6.91 0.18
CA VAL A 24 17.54 6.15 0.85
C VAL A 24 16.89 5.21 -0.15
N GLU A 25 16.87 3.94 0.20
CA GLU A 25 16.14 2.91 -0.55
C GLU A 25 14.83 2.62 0.17
N ILE A 26 13.71 3.00 -0.45
CA ILE A 26 12.37 2.72 0.05
C ILE A 26 11.85 1.48 -0.67
N LEU A 27 11.75 0.37 0.06
CA LEU A 27 11.32 -0.94 -0.42
C LEU A 27 9.82 -1.11 -0.29
N HIS A 28 9.26 -2.08 -1.03
CA HIS A 28 7.86 -2.49 -0.95
C HIS A 28 6.87 -1.33 -1.21
N VAL A 29 7.15 -0.50 -2.21
CA VAL A 29 6.22 0.53 -2.68
C VAL A 29 5.30 -0.10 -3.73
N PRO A 30 3.96 -0.16 -3.50
CA PRO A 30 3.01 -0.65 -4.49
C PRO A 30 2.97 0.25 -5.72
N VAL A 31 3.21 -0.34 -6.88
CA VAL A 31 3.15 0.33 -8.18
C VAL A 31 2.36 -0.51 -9.17
N PHE A 32 1.61 0.16 -10.04
CA PHE A 32 1.18 -0.44 -11.29
C PHE A 32 2.31 -0.37 -12.29
N SER A 33 2.61 -1.47 -12.97
CA SER A 33 3.62 -1.53 -14.01
C SER A 33 3.11 -2.18 -15.28
N CYS A 34 3.48 -1.60 -16.42
CA CYS A 34 3.19 -2.17 -17.73
C CYS A 34 4.41 -2.93 -18.26
N SER A 35 4.24 -4.21 -18.56
CA SER A 35 5.31 -5.03 -19.15
C SER A 35 5.62 -4.69 -20.61
N SER A 36 4.74 -3.96 -21.30
CA SER A 36 4.89 -3.65 -22.73
C SER A 36 5.67 -2.35 -23.01
N CYS A 37 5.46 -1.30 -22.21
CA CYS A 37 6.15 -0.01 -22.38
C CYS A 37 6.98 0.41 -21.16
N PHE A 38 7.07 -0.45 -20.14
CA PHE A 38 7.85 -0.24 -18.92
C PHE A 38 7.45 0.99 -18.09
N SER A 39 6.26 1.55 -18.35
CA SER A 39 5.70 2.60 -17.50
C SER A 39 5.34 2.04 -16.13
N SER A 40 5.56 2.84 -15.09
CA SER A 40 5.18 2.51 -13.72
C SER A 40 4.57 3.71 -13.01
N GLU A 41 3.52 3.47 -12.25
CA GLU A 41 2.81 4.50 -11.49
C GLU A 41 2.59 4.00 -10.07
N VAL A 42 2.87 4.85 -9.06
CA VAL A 42 2.56 4.51 -7.66
C VAL A 42 1.06 4.36 -7.49
N LEU A 43 0.63 3.34 -6.74
CA LEU A 43 -0.77 3.16 -6.41
C LEU A 43 -1.33 4.44 -5.75
N GLN A 44 -2.39 5.00 -6.32
CA GLN A 44 -2.93 6.30 -5.91
C GLN A 44 -3.22 6.38 -4.40
N HIS A 45 -3.82 5.31 -3.85
CA HIS A 45 -4.18 5.20 -2.44
C HIS A 45 -3.00 5.32 -1.48
N VAL A 46 -1.77 5.00 -1.90
CA VAL A 46 -0.58 5.12 -1.04
C VAL A 46 0.25 6.37 -1.34
N THR A 47 -0.15 7.17 -2.34
CA THR A 47 0.63 8.31 -2.82
C THR A 47 0.78 9.42 -1.78
N LYS A 48 -0.24 9.63 -0.93
CA LYS A 48 -0.16 10.61 0.16
C LYS A 48 0.88 10.18 1.20
N ASP A 49 0.88 8.91 1.57
CA ASP A 49 1.73 8.38 2.63
C ASP A 49 3.19 8.25 2.19
N ILE A 50 3.45 7.85 0.93
CA ILE A 50 4.81 7.86 0.40
C ILE A 50 5.37 9.28 0.33
N LYS A 51 4.54 10.28 -0.03
CA LYS A 51 4.95 11.69 -0.01
C LYS A 51 5.26 12.17 1.40
N ALA A 52 4.43 11.81 2.38
CA ALA A 52 4.67 12.12 3.79
C ALA A 52 5.97 11.46 4.29
N LEU A 53 6.24 10.21 3.90
CA LEU A 53 7.50 9.54 4.21
C LEU A 53 8.68 10.30 3.59
N LEU A 54 8.61 10.65 2.31
CA LEU A 54 9.67 11.40 1.63
C LEU A 54 9.93 12.77 2.28
N GLN A 55 8.87 13.47 2.70
CA GLN A 55 8.98 14.74 3.43
C GLN A 55 9.66 14.56 4.79
N SER A 56 9.33 13.49 5.52
CA SER A 56 9.94 13.21 6.84
C SER A 56 11.44 12.92 6.76
N LEU A 57 11.96 12.53 5.60
CA LEU A 57 13.39 12.29 5.36
C LEU A 57 14.20 13.58 5.19
N GLY A 58 13.55 14.69 4.84
CA GLY A 58 14.21 15.96 4.58
C GLY A 58 15.14 15.95 3.36
N SER A 59 15.87 17.05 3.14
CA SER A 59 16.69 17.26 1.94
C SER A 59 18.06 16.59 1.97
N LYS A 60 18.55 16.19 3.15
CA LYS A 60 19.85 15.53 3.34
C LYS A 60 19.71 14.28 4.22
N PRO A 61 19.03 13.23 3.73
CA PRO A 61 18.85 12.01 4.50
C PRO A 61 20.17 11.23 4.62
N THR A 62 20.32 10.52 5.73
CA THR A 62 21.35 9.49 5.91
C THR A 62 21.02 8.26 5.07
N ALA A 63 22.04 7.58 4.54
CA ALA A 63 21.84 6.37 3.76
C ALA A 63 21.22 5.26 4.62
N ARG A 64 20.07 4.73 4.17
CA ARG A 64 19.35 3.66 4.88
C ARG A 64 18.31 2.98 3.98
N ARG A 65 17.88 1.79 4.41
CA ARG A 65 16.75 1.05 3.81
C ARG A 65 15.51 1.20 4.67
N ILE A 66 14.38 1.48 4.04
CA ILE A 66 13.08 1.63 4.71
C ILE A 66 12.08 0.76 3.97
N SER A 67 11.37 -0.13 4.68
CA SER A 67 10.22 -0.81 4.10
C SER A 67 8.99 0.09 4.22
N PHE A 68 8.38 0.48 3.10
CA PHE A 68 7.15 1.28 3.10
C PHE A 68 5.99 0.52 3.73
N ALA A 69 5.90 -0.79 3.44
CA ALA A 69 4.93 -1.70 4.04
C ALA A 69 4.96 -1.74 5.58
N ARG A 70 6.08 -1.38 6.23
CA ARG A 70 6.10 -1.29 7.70
C ARG A 70 5.27 -0.12 8.28
N ASN A 71 4.95 0.88 7.45
CA ASN A 71 4.28 2.11 7.88
C ASN A 71 2.97 2.38 7.12
N ASN A 72 2.60 1.50 6.19
CA ASN A 72 1.38 1.61 5.40
C ASN A 72 0.67 0.26 5.32
N GLU A 73 -0.54 0.19 5.86
CA GLU A 73 -1.32 -1.04 6.01
C GLU A 73 -1.67 -1.67 4.65
N LEU A 74 -2.07 -0.85 3.68
CA LEU A 74 -2.41 -1.33 2.33
C LEU A 74 -1.18 -1.93 1.62
N ALA A 75 -0.02 -1.27 1.74
CA ALA A 75 1.23 -1.79 1.19
C ALA A 75 1.67 -3.10 1.85
N GLU A 76 1.41 -3.29 3.15
CA GLU A 76 1.67 -4.56 3.82
C GLU A 76 0.73 -5.68 3.35
N ILE A 77 -0.55 -5.38 3.17
CA ILE A 77 -1.52 -6.34 2.62
C ILE A 77 -1.09 -6.77 1.21
N ILE A 78 -0.78 -5.80 0.34
CA ILE A 78 -0.29 -6.07 -1.02
C ILE A 78 1.01 -6.88 -0.99
N ARG A 79 1.94 -6.56 -0.07
CA ARG A 79 3.20 -7.30 0.07
C ARG A 79 2.96 -8.77 0.40
N LYS A 80 2.00 -9.06 1.29
CA LYS A 80 1.64 -10.45 1.62
C LYS A 80 1.02 -11.17 0.42
N LEU A 81 0.15 -10.50 -0.33
CA LEU A 81 -0.45 -11.06 -1.54
C LEU A 81 0.58 -11.36 -2.64
N VAL A 82 1.52 -10.45 -2.89
CA VAL A 82 2.60 -10.68 -3.88
C VAL A 82 3.46 -11.88 -3.48
N LEU A 83 3.77 -12.04 -2.19
CA LEU A 83 4.53 -13.19 -1.72
C LEU A 83 3.76 -14.50 -1.87
N GLU A 84 2.46 -14.48 -1.60
CA GLU A 84 1.60 -15.65 -1.73
C GLU A 84 1.37 -16.04 -3.19
N GLU A 85 1.23 -15.07 -4.10
CA GLU A 85 1.16 -15.33 -5.54
C GLU A 85 2.43 -16.03 -6.06
N ALA A 86 3.59 -15.70 -5.49
CA ALA A 86 4.85 -16.36 -5.84
C ALA A 86 4.86 -17.85 -5.46
N ASP A 87 4.16 -18.22 -4.38
CA ASP A 87 3.99 -19.60 -3.93
C ASP A 87 2.78 -20.29 -4.59
N ASN A 88 1.74 -19.54 -4.93
CA ASN A 88 0.49 -19.99 -5.54
C ASN A 88 0.01 -19.01 -6.64
N PRO A 89 0.36 -19.26 -7.92
CA PRO A 89 0.02 -18.36 -9.03
C PRO A 89 -1.47 -18.18 -9.32
N ASN A 90 -2.35 -18.96 -8.70
CA ASN A 90 -3.80 -18.95 -8.93
C ASN A 90 -4.58 -18.17 -7.85
N VAL A 91 -3.90 -17.37 -7.03
CA VAL A 91 -4.55 -16.51 -6.02
C VAL A 91 -5.51 -15.54 -6.71
N ASP A 92 -6.78 -15.59 -6.33
CA ASP A 92 -7.74 -14.55 -6.70
C ASP A 92 -7.46 -13.28 -5.90
N TRP A 93 -6.65 -12.41 -6.49
CA TRP A 93 -6.25 -11.14 -5.90
C TRP A 93 -7.40 -10.26 -5.43
N GLN A 94 -8.55 -10.29 -6.11
CA GLN A 94 -9.66 -9.42 -5.74
C GLN A 94 -10.26 -9.88 -4.41
N SER A 95 -10.71 -11.13 -4.34
CA SER A 95 -11.29 -11.71 -3.13
C SER A 95 -10.27 -11.72 -1.97
N ALA A 96 -9.02 -12.07 -2.27
CA ALA A 96 -7.94 -12.13 -1.31
C ALA A 96 -7.60 -10.75 -0.69
N LEU A 97 -7.68 -9.69 -1.48
CA LEU A 97 -7.45 -8.32 -1.01
C LEU A 97 -8.60 -7.82 -0.13
N GLU A 98 -9.85 -8.04 -0.57
CA GLU A 98 -11.06 -7.67 0.18
C GLU A 98 -11.06 -8.33 1.57
N GLU A 99 -10.86 -9.65 1.61
CA GLU A 99 -10.83 -10.42 2.85
C GLU A 99 -9.74 -9.91 3.81
N ARG A 100 -8.50 -9.71 3.32
CA ARG A 100 -7.39 -9.25 4.17
C ARG A 100 -7.61 -7.84 4.69
N MET A 101 -8.24 -6.98 3.89
CA MET A 101 -8.61 -5.65 4.34
C MET A 101 -9.66 -5.70 5.43
N GLU A 102 -10.73 -6.48 5.26
CA GLU A 102 -11.78 -6.62 6.26
C GLU A 102 -11.21 -7.15 7.59
N LEU A 103 -10.43 -8.23 7.53
CA LEU A 103 -9.75 -8.79 8.70
C LEU A 103 -8.84 -7.77 9.38
N ARG A 104 -8.10 -6.99 8.60
CA ARG A 104 -7.20 -5.97 9.15
C ARG A 104 -7.95 -4.82 9.80
N ILE A 105 -9.03 -4.35 9.19
CA ILE A 105 -9.91 -3.31 9.74
C ILE A 105 -10.51 -3.78 11.05
N ASN A 106 -11.07 -4.99 11.09
CA ASN A 106 -11.67 -5.57 12.30
C ASN A 106 -10.64 -5.64 13.44
N LEU A 107 -9.44 -6.13 13.16
CA LEU A 107 -8.35 -6.16 14.16
C LEU A 107 -7.98 -4.75 14.66
N LEU A 108 -7.86 -3.77 13.76
CA LEU A 108 -7.55 -2.39 14.16
C LEU A 108 -8.66 -1.79 15.02
N LEU A 109 -9.93 -2.05 14.72
CA LEU A 109 -11.06 -1.60 15.54
C LEU A 109 -11.05 -2.22 16.93
N ASP A 110 -10.68 -3.50 17.06
CA ASP A 110 -10.53 -4.16 18.35
C ASP A 110 -9.36 -3.58 19.16
N LEU A 111 -8.22 -3.32 18.51
CA LEU A 111 -7.08 -2.64 19.14
C LEU A 111 -7.44 -1.23 19.61
N TYR A 112 -8.21 -0.49 18.81
CA TYR A 112 -8.68 0.86 19.19
C TYR A 112 -9.57 0.80 20.43
N ARG A 113 -10.53 -0.14 20.48
CA ARG A 113 -11.40 -0.33 21.65
C ARG A 113 -10.61 -0.68 22.90
N TYR A 114 -9.59 -1.52 22.74
CA TYR A 114 -8.72 -1.89 23.85
C TYR A 114 -7.87 -0.71 24.32
N ALA A 115 -7.22 0.03 23.42
CA ALA A 115 -6.48 1.26 23.76
C ALA A 115 -7.36 2.28 24.49
N ARG A 116 -8.60 2.47 24.00
CA ARG A 116 -9.59 3.33 24.64
C ARG A 116 -9.96 2.86 26.06
N SER A 117 -10.05 1.56 26.29
CA SER A 117 -10.32 1.03 27.64
C SER A 117 -9.19 1.32 28.64
N LEU A 118 -7.97 1.57 28.14
CA LEU A 118 -6.80 1.94 28.92
C LEU A 118 -6.60 3.46 29.02
N GLY A 119 -7.34 4.26 28.25
CA GLY A 119 -7.14 5.71 28.14
C GLY A 119 -5.83 6.09 27.42
N ASP A 120 -5.29 5.21 26.58
CA ASP A 120 -4.05 5.43 25.85
C ASP A 120 -4.32 6.18 24.54
N GLU A 121 -4.33 7.51 24.62
CA GLU A 121 -4.62 8.41 23.50
C GLU A 121 -3.57 8.31 22.37
N ASP A 122 -2.29 8.10 22.71
CA ASP A 122 -1.23 7.95 21.71
C ASP A 122 -1.44 6.69 20.89
N TRP A 123 -1.78 5.58 21.55
CA TRP A 123 -2.10 4.34 20.86
C TRP A 123 -3.38 4.46 20.03
N MET A 124 -4.42 5.11 20.55
CA MET A 124 -5.65 5.38 19.80
C MET A 124 -5.36 6.15 18.51
N ASN A 125 -4.60 7.23 18.59
CA ASN A 125 -4.21 8.05 17.44
C ASN A 125 -3.43 7.24 16.39
N ASP A 126 -2.54 6.36 16.82
CA ASP A 126 -1.77 5.51 15.91
C ASP A 126 -2.62 4.45 15.22
N VAL A 127 -3.63 3.90 15.90
CA VAL A 127 -4.60 2.97 15.30
C VAL A 127 -5.53 3.70 14.33
N GLU A 128 -5.97 4.92 14.67
CA GLU A 128 -6.80 5.74 13.78
C GLU A 128 -6.08 6.06 12.47
N LYS A 129 -4.80 6.47 12.54
CA LYS A 129 -3.98 6.70 11.32
C LYS A 129 -3.95 5.46 10.42
N LYS A 130 -3.82 4.26 10.99
CA LYS A 130 -3.82 2.99 10.25
C LYS A 130 -5.17 2.67 9.64
N LEU A 131 -6.26 2.91 10.37
CA LEU A 131 -7.63 2.76 9.84
C LEU A 131 -7.86 3.70 8.65
N VAL A 132 -7.40 4.94 8.73
CA VAL A 132 -7.53 5.91 7.63
C VAL A 132 -6.84 5.41 6.34
N GLN A 133 -5.71 4.71 6.44
CA GLN A 133 -5.00 4.15 5.28
C GLN A 133 -5.81 3.08 4.53
N LEU A 134 -6.72 2.41 5.22
CA LEU A 134 -7.59 1.38 4.66
C LEU A 134 -8.98 1.94 4.30
N SER A 135 -9.40 3.02 4.96
CA SER A 135 -10.67 3.68 4.71
C SER A 135 -10.68 4.32 3.32
N GLY A 136 -11.76 4.11 2.57
CA GLY A 136 -11.93 4.67 1.22
C GLY A 136 -11.23 3.88 0.10
N PHE A 137 -10.46 2.84 0.42
CA PHE A 137 -10.02 1.88 -0.58
C PHE A 137 -11.12 0.83 -0.79
N THR A 138 -11.51 0.62 -2.04
CA THR A 138 -12.27 -0.56 -2.47
C THR A 138 -11.44 -1.34 -3.48
N SER A 139 -11.51 -2.67 -3.47
CA SER A 139 -10.88 -3.50 -4.52
C SER A 139 -11.33 -3.05 -5.93
N GLU A 140 -12.59 -2.63 -6.07
CA GLU A 140 -13.12 -2.04 -7.29
C GLU A 140 -12.29 -0.84 -7.77
N SER A 141 -11.78 0.00 -6.87
CA SER A 141 -10.93 1.15 -7.23
C SER A 141 -9.57 0.77 -7.84
N VAL A 142 -9.13 -0.48 -7.65
CA VAL A 142 -7.90 -1.05 -8.23
C VAL A 142 -8.20 -1.80 -9.53
N PHE A 143 -9.38 -2.39 -9.63
CA PHE A 143 -9.78 -3.29 -10.72
C PHE A 143 -10.86 -2.72 -11.65
N THR A 144 -11.29 -1.47 -11.46
CA THR A 144 -12.21 -0.75 -12.36
C THR A 144 -11.70 0.68 -12.57
N ASN A 145 -11.66 1.11 -13.82
CA ASN A 145 -11.26 2.46 -14.19
C ASN A 145 -12.52 3.28 -14.47
N THR A 146 -12.88 4.23 -13.61
CA THR A 146 -13.73 5.36 -14.01
C THR A 146 -12.87 6.31 -14.84
N LYS A 147 -12.92 6.13 -16.16
CA LYS A 147 -12.73 7.26 -17.07
C LYS A 147 -13.95 8.15 -16.93
N ASN A 148 -13.79 9.35 -16.36
CA ASN A 148 -14.57 10.50 -16.79
C ASN A 148 -13.80 11.19 -17.91
#